data_AF-A0A935QB20-F1
#
_entry.id   AF-A0A935QB20-F1
#
_cell.length_a   1.000
_cell.length_b   1.000
_cell.length_c   1.000
_cell.angle_alpha   90.00
_cell.angle_beta   90.00
_cell.angle_gamma   90.00
#
_symmetry.space_group_name_H-M   'P 1'
#
loop_
_entity.id
_entity.type
_entity.pdbx_description
1 polymer ?
#
loop_
_entity_poly.entity_id
_entity_poly.type
_entity_poly.pdbx_seq_one_letter_code
_entity_poly.pdbx_strand_id
1 'polypeptide(L)'
;MVHQVWRLAFYGAWLPNTYYAKVSGAWPQSGVRYLWSFTLEYALWAAAAVAGWALVAGLRRGDLRAALPADRAGLAARVPQWAGALALLLHFAYYTFVVGGDHFEFRVYSHLLPLIFLGVTWCLIRLDLSPRAALAAAGAVLLLSLPLPWTHWALTRNLQTRAETHVLRMPVAPSWPAPVRWYAAAFDHAQAWLIPHHVGMRHQEHKIFWRTQLGYPTREQGLSLGTTRIPTIGLPCVGVPSWTMPHVNIIDTLGLNDYVIARTPLPRGLDMMAHSRRPPAGYLDSYQPNVLYDGKVWFVRERTPPLTAARIAELERSWRERADAGALQPETSSPPSR
;
A
#
# COMPACT_ATOMS: atom_id res chain seq x y z
N MET A 1 9.33 -5.64 -22.79
CA MET A 1 8.10 -5.90 -23.56
C MET A 1 7.64 -7.35 -23.46
N VAL A 2 8.52 -8.36 -23.65
CA VAL A 2 8.19 -9.81 -23.55
C VAL A 2 7.40 -10.18 -22.29
N HIS A 3 7.81 -9.69 -21.12
CA HIS A 3 7.11 -9.95 -19.86
C HIS A 3 5.63 -9.50 -19.86
N GLN A 4 5.33 -8.33 -20.44
CA GLN A 4 3.95 -7.81 -20.47
C GLN A 4 3.08 -8.57 -21.48
N VAL A 5 3.66 -9.00 -22.61
CA VAL A 5 2.97 -9.86 -23.57
C VAL A 5 2.65 -11.22 -22.95
N TRP A 6 3.61 -11.84 -22.25
CA TRP A 6 3.37 -13.08 -21.52
C TRP A 6 2.26 -12.92 -20.48
N ARG A 7 2.26 -11.82 -19.70
CA ARG A 7 1.20 -11.56 -18.72
C ARG A 7 -0.16 -11.39 -19.37
N LEU A 8 -0.24 -10.66 -20.47
CA LEU A 8 -1.49 -10.51 -21.21
C LEU A 8 -1.99 -11.87 -21.73
N ALA A 9 -1.09 -12.67 -22.33
CA ALA A 9 -1.44 -13.98 -22.86
C ALA A 9 -1.85 -14.98 -21.75
N PHE A 10 -1.17 -14.94 -20.60
CA PHE A 10 -1.39 -15.88 -19.51
C PHE A 10 -2.58 -15.49 -18.61
N TYR A 11 -2.72 -14.21 -18.25
CA TYR A 11 -3.76 -13.72 -17.34
C TYR A 11 -4.96 -13.10 -18.05
N GLY A 12 -4.87 -12.82 -19.35
CA GLY A 12 -5.91 -12.13 -20.11
C GLY A 12 -6.03 -10.62 -19.82
N ALA A 13 -5.06 -10.03 -19.11
CA ALA A 13 -5.09 -8.61 -18.74
C ALA A 13 -3.70 -7.96 -18.73
N TRP A 14 -3.65 -6.66 -19.06
CA TRP A 14 -2.42 -5.87 -19.06
C TRP A 14 -1.87 -5.60 -17.66
N LEU A 15 -2.76 -5.46 -16.68
CA LEU A 15 -2.44 -5.13 -15.30
C LEU A 15 -2.88 -6.28 -14.37
N PRO A 16 -2.25 -6.44 -13.20
CA PRO A 16 -2.63 -7.50 -12.28
C PRO A 16 -4.00 -7.22 -11.65
N ASN A 17 -4.71 -8.25 -11.16
CA ASN A 17 -5.99 -8.06 -10.45
C ASN A 17 -5.87 -7.10 -9.27
N THR A 18 -4.73 -7.12 -8.56
CA THR A 18 -4.40 -6.16 -7.50
C THR A 18 -4.48 -4.70 -7.95
N TYR A 19 -4.19 -4.38 -9.22
CA TYR A 19 -4.36 -3.02 -9.74
C TYR A 19 -5.84 -2.65 -9.81
N TYR A 20 -6.66 -3.48 -10.46
CA TYR A 20 -8.10 -3.23 -10.64
C TYR A 20 -8.86 -3.23 -9.31
N ALA A 21 -8.40 -4.03 -8.34
CA ALA A 21 -8.93 -4.05 -6.98
C ALA A 21 -8.58 -2.80 -6.16
N LYS A 22 -7.43 -2.15 -6.44
CA LYS A 22 -6.94 -0.97 -5.71
C LYS A 22 -7.32 0.36 -6.34
N VAL A 23 -7.29 0.43 -7.66
CA VAL A 23 -7.41 1.68 -8.43
C VAL A 23 -8.74 1.66 -9.18
N SER A 24 -9.74 2.32 -8.61
CA SER A 24 -11.06 2.53 -9.23
C SER A 24 -11.16 3.83 -10.02
N GLY A 25 -10.24 4.76 -9.79
CA GLY A 25 -10.18 6.09 -10.39
C GLY A 25 -9.05 6.90 -9.78
N ALA A 26 -8.88 8.13 -10.26
CA ALA A 26 -7.90 9.04 -9.66
C ALA A 26 -8.35 9.48 -8.26
N TRP A 27 -7.48 9.36 -7.26
CA TRP A 27 -7.77 9.72 -5.87
C TRP A 27 -6.79 10.75 -5.28
N PRO A 28 -6.68 11.95 -5.88
CA PRO A 28 -5.69 12.95 -5.48
C PRO A 28 -5.89 13.44 -4.05
N GLN A 29 -7.13 13.49 -3.58
CA GLN A 29 -7.46 13.91 -2.22
C GLN A 29 -6.79 13.01 -1.16
N SER A 30 -6.75 11.69 -1.41
CA SER A 30 -6.06 10.74 -0.54
C SER A 30 -4.55 10.91 -0.64
N GLY A 31 -4.01 10.94 -1.86
CA GLY A 31 -2.56 10.97 -2.02
C GLY A 31 -1.91 12.27 -1.58
N VAL A 32 -2.58 13.43 -1.72
CA VAL A 32 -2.09 14.69 -1.15
C VAL A 32 -2.03 14.62 0.38
N ARG A 33 -3.04 14.05 1.05
CA ARG A 33 -2.99 13.85 2.51
C ARG A 33 -1.92 12.86 2.91
N TYR A 34 -1.72 11.82 2.12
CA TYR A 34 -0.69 10.82 2.32
C TYR A 34 0.72 11.43 2.23
N LEU A 35 1.00 12.21 1.18
CA LEU A 35 2.24 12.96 1.02
C LEU A 35 2.43 14.01 2.13
N TRP A 36 1.37 14.72 2.50
CA TRP A 36 1.40 15.68 3.60
C TRP A 36 1.73 15.01 4.94
N SER A 37 1.08 13.89 5.25
CA SER A 37 1.35 13.10 6.44
C SER A 37 2.79 12.59 6.47
N PHE A 38 3.32 12.13 5.34
CA PHE A 38 4.73 11.71 5.22
C PHE A 38 5.70 12.88 5.45
N THR A 39 5.40 14.03 4.85
CA THR A 39 6.19 15.27 4.99
C THR A 39 6.25 15.73 6.44
N LEU A 40 5.13 15.66 7.15
CA LEU A 40 5.05 16.00 8.56
C LEU A 40 5.76 14.98 9.45
N GLU A 41 5.56 13.68 9.20
CA GLU A 41 6.16 12.63 10.03
C GLU A 41 7.68 12.69 10.04
N TYR A 42 8.29 12.92 8.87
CA TYR A 42 9.75 12.97 8.73
C TYR A 42 10.31 14.39 8.63
N ALA A 43 9.51 15.41 8.93
CA ALA A 43 9.88 16.83 8.85
C ALA A 43 10.60 17.23 7.55
N LEU A 44 10.13 16.73 6.41
CA LEU A 44 10.81 16.89 5.11
C LEU A 44 10.86 18.35 4.64
N TRP A 45 10.04 19.22 5.21
CA TRP A 45 10.13 20.67 5.02
C TRP A 45 11.48 21.24 5.48
N ALA A 46 12.14 20.65 6.49
CA ALA A 46 13.47 21.07 6.92
C ALA A 46 14.54 20.74 5.87
N ALA A 47 14.47 19.54 5.29
CA ALA A 47 15.32 19.16 4.16
C ALA A 47 15.07 20.06 2.93
N ALA A 48 13.80 20.37 2.64
CA ALA A 48 13.43 21.30 1.57
C ALA A 48 13.97 22.73 1.82
N ALA A 49 13.97 23.21 3.06
CA ALA A 49 14.55 24.51 3.41
C ALA A 49 16.06 24.55 3.17
N VAL A 50 16.80 23.50 3.54
CA VAL A 50 18.25 23.40 3.25
C VAL A 50 18.50 23.36 1.74
N ALA A 51 17.70 22.58 0.99
CA ALA A 51 17.80 22.52 -0.46
C ALA A 51 17.50 23.88 -1.12
N GLY A 52 16.47 24.58 -0.65
CA GLY A 52 16.12 25.93 -1.10
C GLY A 52 17.22 26.95 -0.79
N TRP A 53 17.84 26.89 0.39
CA TRP A 53 18.96 27.75 0.74
C TRP A 53 20.17 27.50 -0.17
N ALA A 54 20.53 26.23 -0.40
CA ALA A 54 21.61 25.86 -1.31
C ALA A 54 21.33 26.31 -2.75
N LEU A 55 20.08 26.19 -3.22
CA LEU A 55 19.66 26.68 -4.53
C LEU A 55 19.83 28.19 -4.65
N VAL A 56 19.33 28.97 -3.70
CA VAL A 56 19.44 30.44 -3.71
C VAL A 56 20.90 30.89 -3.62
N ALA A 57 21.71 30.26 -2.77
CA ALA A 57 23.14 30.55 -2.68
C ALA A 57 23.87 30.25 -3.99
N GLY A 58 23.59 29.10 -4.61
CA GLY A 58 24.17 28.72 -5.90
C GLY A 58 23.74 29.64 -7.05
N LEU A 59 22.50 30.14 -7.05
CA LEU A 59 22.04 31.14 -8.02
C LEU A 59 22.79 32.46 -7.85
N ARG A 60 22.99 32.92 -6.60
CA ARG A 60 23.69 34.17 -6.29
C ARG A 60 25.17 34.14 -6.65
N ARG A 61 25.83 32.98 -6.49
CA ARG A 61 27.25 32.80 -6.87
C ARG A 61 27.45 32.51 -8.36
N GLY A 62 26.39 32.19 -9.10
CA GLY A 62 26.47 31.79 -10.51
C GLY A 62 26.84 30.32 -10.74
N ASP A 63 27.09 29.55 -9.67
CA ASP A 63 27.52 28.14 -9.71
C ASP A 63 26.57 27.25 -10.50
N LEU A 64 25.27 27.52 -10.45
CA LEU A 64 24.25 26.68 -11.09
C LEU A 64 24.27 26.81 -12.62
N ARG A 65 24.60 28.00 -13.13
CA ARG A 65 24.78 28.20 -14.58
C ARG A 65 26.05 27.48 -15.05
N ALA A 66 27.11 27.53 -14.25
CA ALA A 66 28.34 26.79 -14.53
C ALA A 66 28.18 25.27 -14.42
N ALA A 67 27.20 24.78 -13.65
CA ALA A 67 26.95 23.34 -13.45
C ALA A 67 26.15 22.69 -14.60
N LEU A 68 25.57 23.47 -15.50
CA LEU A 68 24.93 22.96 -16.71
C LEU A 68 26.02 22.72 -17.77
N PRO A 69 26.04 21.54 -18.42
CA PRO A 69 26.98 21.30 -19.51
C PRO A 69 26.76 22.33 -20.62
N ALA A 70 27.84 22.99 -21.05
CA ALA A 70 27.78 23.99 -22.12
C ALA A 70 27.64 23.35 -23.51
N ASP A 71 27.95 22.07 -23.64
CA ASP A 71 27.99 21.34 -24.90
C ASP A 71 26.95 20.22 -25.00
N ARG A 72 26.66 19.81 -26.24
CA ARG A 72 25.69 18.74 -26.51
C ARG A 72 26.12 17.39 -25.94
N ALA A 73 27.43 17.10 -25.93
CA ALA A 73 27.95 15.84 -25.41
C ALA A 73 27.78 15.73 -23.89
N GLY A 74 28.05 16.80 -23.14
CA GLY A 74 27.81 16.84 -21.71
C GLY A 74 26.32 16.77 -21.34
N LEU A 75 25.42 17.33 -22.17
CA LEU A 75 23.98 17.15 -22.01
C LEU A 75 23.55 15.70 -22.25
N ALA A 76 24.05 15.08 -23.33
CA ALA A 76 23.77 13.67 -23.66
C ALA A 76 24.23 12.72 -22.55
N ALA A 77 25.40 12.98 -21.95
CA ALA A 77 25.93 12.19 -20.84
C ALA A 77 25.05 12.23 -19.56
N ARG A 78 24.14 13.21 -19.44
CA ARG A 78 23.20 13.33 -18.31
C ARG A 78 21.83 12.72 -18.57
N VAL A 79 21.53 12.30 -19.80
CA VAL A 79 20.23 11.75 -20.18
C VAL A 79 19.79 10.58 -19.28
N PRO A 80 20.66 9.60 -18.94
CA PRO A 80 20.25 8.51 -18.06
C PRO A 80 19.81 8.97 -16.66
N GLN A 81 20.51 9.96 -16.09
CA GLN A 81 20.20 10.53 -14.78
C GLN A 81 18.86 11.28 -14.81
N TRP A 82 18.64 12.08 -15.85
CA TRP A 82 17.35 12.77 -16.06
C TRP A 82 16.21 11.79 -16.27
N ALA A 83 16.42 10.74 -17.06
CA ALA A 83 15.43 9.69 -17.27
C ALA A 83 15.10 8.97 -15.95
N GLY A 84 16.10 8.66 -15.13
CA GLY A 84 15.91 8.08 -13.80
C GLY A 84 15.12 9.00 -12.86
N ALA A 85 15.49 10.28 -12.80
CA ALA A 85 14.79 11.27 -11.98
C ALA A 85 13.34 11.47 -12.45
N LEU A 86 13.11 11.54 -13.76
CA LEU A 86 11.77 11.65 -14.34
C LEU A 86 10.93 10.40 -14.06
N ALA A 87 11.51 9.21 -14.18
CA ALA A 87 10.81 7.96 -13.87
C ALA A 87 10.36 7.91 -12.40
N LEU A 88 11.23 8.32 -11.47
CA LEU A 88 10.88 8.45 -10.05
C LEU A 88 9.79 9.50 -9.82
N LEU A 89 9.92 10.69 -10.41
CA LEU A 89 8.93 11.76 -10.30
C LEU A 89 7.56 11.30 -10.81
N LEU A 90 7.51 10.66 -11.98
CA LEU A 90 6.28 10.11 -12.55
C LEU A 90 5.70 8.99 -11.67
N HIS A 91 6.53 8.13 -11.08
CA HIS A 91 6.07 7.10 -10.15
C HIS A 91 5.40 7.71 -8.91
N PHE A 92 6.03 8.70 -8.26
CA PHE A 92 5.44 9.35 -7.09
C PHE A 92 4.21 10.17 -7.45
N ALA A 93 4.24 10.90 -8.57
CA ALA A 93 3.08 11.63 -9.06
C ALA A 93 1.91 10.69 -9.34
N TYR A 94 2.16 9.54 -9.96
CA TYR A 94 1.16 8.52 -10.21
C TYR A 94 0.54 7.98 -8.90
N TYR A 95 1.37 7.61 -7.91
CA TYR A 95 0.85 7.14 -6.63
C TYR A 95 0.11 8.24 -5.84
N THR A 96 0.52 9.49 -5.97
CA THR A 96 -0.07 10.63 -5.24
C THR A 96 -1.38 11.09 -5.88
N PHE A 97 -1.44 11.20 -7.21
CA PHE A 97 -2.58 11.82 -7.88
C PHE A 97 -3.55 10.81 -8.49
N VAL A 98 -3.08 9.59 -8.80
CA VAL A 98 -3.94 8.54 -9.37
C VAL A 98 -4.28 7.50 -8.33
N VAL A 99 -3.30 6.81 -7.73
CA VAL A 99 -3.58 5.72 -6.77
C VAL A 99 -4.15 6.25 -5.45
N GLY A 100 -3.62 7.36 -4.94
CA GLY A 100 -4.04 7.96 -3.68
C GLY A 100 -3.25 7.49 -2.45
N GLY A 101 -2.13 6.78 -2.62
CA GLY A 101 -1.26 6.29 -1.54
C GLY A 101 -1.04 4.79 -1.58
N ASP A 102 -0.75 4.19 -0.43
CA ASP A 102 -0.61 2.74 -0.26
C ASP A 102 -1.20 2.29 1.07
N HIS A 103 -1.53 1.01 1.19
CA HIS A 103 -2.06 0.43 2.42
C HIS A 103 -1.03 0.40 3.55
N PHE A 104 0.25 0.17 3.23
CA PHE A 104 1.31 -0.11 4.20
C PHE A 104 2.13 1.16 4.50
N GLU A 105 1.84 1.82 5.63
CA GLU A 105 2.52 3.05 6.08
C GLU A 105 2.91 3.97 4.90
N PHE A 106 4.17 4.42 4.83
CA PHE A 106 4.69 5.25 3.75
C PHE A 106 5.54 4.47 2.75
N ARG A 107 5.23 3.18 2.50
CA ARG A 107 6.08 2.30 1.68
C ARG A 107 6.46 2.89 0.33
N VAL A 108 5.54 3.61 -0.31
CA VAL A 108 5.79 4.30 -1.59
C VAL A 108 6.88 5.35 -1.46
N TYR A 109 6.96 6.10 -0.36
CA TYR A 109 7.94 7.17 -0.20
C TYR A 109 9.15 6.80 0.67
N SER A 110 9.11 5.69 1.41
CA SER A 110 10.11 5.36 2.43
C SER A 110 11.54 5.27 1.87
N HIS A 111 11.68 4.82 0.63
CA HIS A 111 12.97 4.73 -0.06
C HIS A 111 13.55 6.10 -0.45
N LEU A 112 12.76 7.18 -0.37
CA LEU A 112 13.25 8.55 -0.56
C LEU A 112 14.04 9.05 0.63
N LEU A 113 13.80 8.56 1.85
CA LEU A 113 14.46 9.10 3.04
C LEU A 113 15.99 9.06 2.94
N PRO A 114 16.63 7.92 2.58
CA PRO A 114 18.09 7.90 2.39
C PRO A 114 18.56 8.90 1.32
N LEU A 115 17.85 8.99 0.19
CA LEU A 115 18.19 9.90 -0.90
C LEU A 115 18.06 11.37 -0.50
N ILE A 116 17.04 11.70 0.30
CA ILE A 116 16.83 13.04 0.85
C ILE A 116 17.97 13.39 1.80
N PHE A 117 18.38 12.50 2.70
CA PHE A 117 19.51 12.76 3.61
C PHE A 117 20.85 12.92 2.88
N LEU A 118 21.09 12.13 1.83
CA LEU A 118 22.24 12.33 0.94
C LEU A 118 22.15 13.69 0.22
N GLY A 119 20.96 14.07 -0.25
CA GLY A 119 20.69 15.37 -0.86
C GLY A 119 20.96 16.54 0.10
N VAL A 120 20.53 16.43 1.36
CA VAL A 120 20.82 17.42 2.41
C VAL A 120 22.33 17.54 2.62
N THR A 121 23.05 16.42 2.72
CA THR A 121 24.51 16.42 2.87
C THR A 121 25.18 17.13 1.70
N TRP A 122 24.76 16.83 0.47
CA TRP A 122 25.25 17.48 -0.73
C TRP A 122 24.97 19.00 -0.72
N CYS A 123 23.75 19.41 -0.35
CA CYS A 123 23.38 20.82 -0.23
C CYS A 123 24.24 21.57 0.79
N LEU A 124 24.50 20.96 1.95
CA LEU A 124 25.33 21.56 3.00
C LEU A 124 26.78 21.75 2.56
N ILE A 125 27.35 20.80 1.81
CA ILE A 125 28.68 20.94 1.21
C ILE A 125 28.70 22.13 0.24
N ARG A 126 27.65 22.27 -0.57
CA ARG A 126 27.54 23.37 -1.55
C ARG A 126 27.33 24.73 -0.91
N LEU A 127 26.85 24.79 0.32
CA LEU A 127 26.67 26.04 1.05
C LEU A 127 27.99 26.62 1.58
N ASP A 128 29.11 25.89 1.48
CA ASP A 128 30.43 26.31 1.96
C ASP A 128 30.41 26.72 3.45
N LEU A 129 29.63 25.97 4.23
CA LEU A 129 29.53 26.18 5.67
C LEU A 129 30.78 25.64 6.35
N SER A 130 31.17 26.27 7.47
CA SER A 130 32.15 25.65 8.36
C SER A 130 31.66 24.26 8.80
N PRO A 131 32.56 23.29 9.07
CA PRO A 131 32.16 21.93 9.47
C PRO A 131 31.20 21.91 10.67
N ARG A 132 31.39 22.81 11.64
CA ARG A 132 30.50 22.94 12.81
C ARG A 132 29.09 23.38 12.41
N ALA A 133 28.98 24.36 11.52
CA ALA A 133 27.69 24.84 11.03
C ALA A 133 26.97 23.80 10.17
N ALA A 134 27.70 23.08 9.31
CA ALA A 134 27.15 21.97 8.52
C ALA A 134 26.64 20.84 9.42
N LEU A 135 27.42 20.44 10.44
CA LEU A 135 27.00 19.43 11.42
C LEU A 135 25.79 19.89 12.23
N ALA A 136 25.75 21.16 12.66
CA ALA A 136 24.60 21.72 13.36
C ALA A 136 23.34 21.71 12.49
N ALA A 137 23.44 22.08 11.21
CA ALA A 137 22.32 22.06 10.28
C ALA A 137 21.84 20.64 9.98
N ALA A 138 22.76 19.70 9.73
CA ALA A 138 22.43 18.28 9.55
C ALA A 138 21.77 17.69 10.81
N GLY A 139 22.33 18.00 11.98
CA GLY A 139 21.79 17.62 13.28
C GLY A 139 20.40 18.20 13.51
N ALA A 140 20.15 19.46 13.13
CA ALA A 140 18.82 20.07 13.22
C ALA A 140 17.80 19.37 12.32
N VAL A 141 18.13 19.05 11.06
CA VAL A 141 17.24 18.29 10.16
C VAL A 141 16.92 16.92 10.76
N LEU A 142 17.90 16.22 11.32
CA LEU A 142 17.70 14.94 11.98
C LEU A 142 16.83 15.08 13.24
N LEU A 143 17.14 16.02 14.12
CA LEU A 143 16.40 16.22 15.37
C LEU A 143 14.95 16.63 15.12
N LEU A 144 14.64 17.31 14.02
CA LEU A 144 13.27 17.65 13.63
C LEU A 144 12.49 16.45 13.08
N SER A 145 13.15 15.44 12.48
CA SER A 145 12.49 14.28 11.87
C SER A 145 12.16 13.15 12.86
N LEU A 146 12.67 13.22 14.09
CA LEU A 146 12.51 12.17 15.12
C LEU A 146 11.24 12.28 15.98
N PRO A 147 10.81 13.46 16.48
CA PRO A 147 9.82 13.53 17.55
C PRO A 147 8.47 12.89 17.19
N LEU A 148 8.00 13.07 15.96
CA LEU A 148 6.71 12.56 15.51
C LEU A 148 6.68 11.02 15.46
N PRO A 149 7.55 10.34 14.69
CA PRO A 149 7.55 8.89 14.63
C PRO A 149 7.82 8.26 16.01
N TRP A 150 8.72 8.84 16.81
CA TRP A 150 8.99 8.33 18.16
C TRP A 150 7.84 8.52 19.13
N THR A 151 7.10 9.63 19.07
CA THR A 151 5.88 9.82 19.86
C THR A 151 4.83 8.78 19.48
N HIS A 152 4.57 8.60 18.18
CA HIS A 152 3.61 7.62 17.70
C HIS A 152 4.00 6.19 18.12
N TRP A 153 5.28 5.83 17.97
CA TRP A 153 5.80 4.54 18.43
C TRP A 153 5.63 4.35 19.94
N ALA A 154 5.97 5.35 20.75
CA ALA A 154 5.86 5.27 22.20
C ALA A 154 4.43 5.00 22.67
N LEU A 155 3.44 5.64 22.01
CA LEU A 155 2.02 5.48 22.31
C LEU A 155 1.43 4.14 21.83
N THR A 156 2.00 3.52 20.80
CA THR A 156 1.37 2.36 20.13
C THR A 156 2.09 1.03 20.35
N ARG A 157 3.40 1.03 20.65
CA ARG A 157 4.23 -0.20 20.72
C ARG A 157 3.69 -1.29 21.65
N ASN A 158 2.96 -0.89 22.69
CA ASN A 158 2.43 -1.77 23.74
C ASN A 158 1.03 -2.32 23.44
N LEU A 159 0.33 -1.86 22.40
CA LEU A 159 -0.97 -2.40 22.02
C LEU A 159 -0.80 -3.83 21.46
N GLN A 160 -1.47 -4.83 22.02
CA GLN A 160 -1.21 -6.25 21.67
C GLN A 160 -2.40 -6.98 21.03
N THR A 161 -3.59 -6.38 21.01
CA THR A 161 -4.82 -7.05 20.57
C THR A 161 -5.40 -6.45 19.29
N ARG A 162 -6.26 -7.19 18.58
CA ARG A 162 -6.96 -6.64 17.40
C ARG A 162 -7.97 -5.57 17.77
N ALA A 163 -8.64 -5.70 18.90
CA ALA A 163 -9.58 -4.69 19.39
C ALA A 163 -8.89 -3.32 19.56
N GLU A 164 -7.64 -3.32 20.02
CA GLU A 164 -6.85 -2.09 20.17
C GLU A 164 -6.25 -1.56 18.85
N THR A 165 -5.99 -2.44 17.88
CA THR A 165 -5.13 -2.12 16.73
C THR A 165 -5.83 -2.17 15.38
N HIS A 166 -7.11 -2.50 15.31
CA HIS A 166 -7.84 -2.48 14.05
C HIS A 166 -8.20 -1.05 13.66
N VAL A 167 -7.76 -0.61 12.48
CA VAL A 167 -7.93 0.78 12.03
C VAL A 167 -7.29 1.73 13.05
N LEU A 168 -6.03 1.44 13.41
CA LEU A 168 -5.33 2.08 14.52
C LEU A 168 -5.16 3.58 14.28
N ARG A 169 -5.95 4.37 15.01
CA ARG A 169 -5.91 5.84 15.00
C ARG A 169 -5.42 6.34 16.36
N MET A 170 -4.15 6.69 16.45
CA MET A 170 -3.54 7.20 17.67
C MET A 170 -3.14 8.67 17.51
N PRO A 171 -3.92 9.64 18.03
CA PRO A 171 -3.54 11.04 17.97
C PRO A 171 -2.29 11.30 18.82
N VAL A 172 -1.31 12.02 18.25
CA VAL A 172 -0.05 12.35 18.94
C VAL A 172 -0.05 13.76 19.54
N ALA A 173 -0.88 14.67 19.03
CA ALA A 173 -0.89 16.08 19.47
C ALA A 173 -1.10 16.29 20.98
N PRO A 174 -1.94 15.51 21.70
CA PRO A 174 -2.07 15.66 23.15
C PRO A 174 -0.77 15.46 23.92
N SER A 175 0.19 14.68 23.37
CA SER A 175 1.49 14.42 23.98
C SER A 175 2.54 15.51 23.67
N TRP A 176 2.18 16.52 22.86
CA TRP A 176 3.11 17.56 22.40
C TRP A 176 2.97 18.86 23.20
N PRO A 177 4.10 19.55 23.48
CA PRO A 177 4.09 20.87 24.13
C PRO A 177 3.24 21.88 23.34
N ALA A 178 2.53 22.76 24.06
CA ALA A 178 1.60 23.72 23.44
C ALA A 178 2.19 24.53 22.26
N PRO A 179 3.45 25.04 22.31
CA PRO A 179 4.01 25.84 21.20
C PRO A 179 4.16 25.11 19.87
N VAL A 180 4.30 23.77 19.89
CA VAL A 180 4.49 22.94 18.69
C VAL A 180 3.35 21.95 18.46
N ARG A 181 2.33 21.98 19.32
CA ARG A 181 1.17 21.08 19.24
C ARG A 181 0.43 21.17 17.90
N TRP A 182 0.39 22.35 17.30
CA TRP A 182 -0.24 22.57 16.00
C TRP A 182 0.35 21.69 14.89
N TYR A 183 1.65 21.39 14.97
CA TYR A 183 2.36 20.55 14.00
C TYR A 183 1.88 19.10 14.07
N ALA A 184 1.85 18.56 15.29
CA ALA A 184 1.31 17.24 15.57
C ALA A 184 -0.20 17.16 15.26
N ALA A 185 -0.96 18.22 15.50
CA ALA A 185 -2.39 18.26 15.18
C ALA A 185 -2.65 18.23 13.66
N ALA A 186 -1.80 18.88 12.85
CA ALA A 186 -1.88 18.82 11.40
C ALA A 186 -1.66 17.40 10.87
N PHE A 187 -0.75 16.65 11.50
CA PHE A 187 -0.54 15.23 11.22
C PHE A 187 -1.73 14.38 11.64
N ASP A 188 -2.24 14.57 12.87
CA ASP A 188 -3.41 13.87 13.38
C ASP A 188 -4.62 14.08 12.47
N HIS A 189 -4.81 15.29 11.93
CA HIS A 189 -5.88 15.60 10.98
C HIS A 189 -5.76 14.80 9.68
N ALA A 190 -4.56 14.70 9.10
CA ALA A 190 -4.34 13.88 7.91
C ALA A 190 -4.63 12.40 8.18
N GLN A 191 -4.14 11.89 9.31
CA GLN A 191 -4.31 10.50 9.74
C GLN A 191 -5.76 10.16 10.09
N ALA A 192 -6.50 11.10 10.68
CA ALA A 192 -7.91 10.94 11.00
C ALA A 192 -8.75 10.64 9.75
N TRP A 193 -8.32 11.14 8.60
CA TRP A 193 -8.92 10.84 7.30
C TRP A 193 -8.32 9.57 6.67
N LEU A 194 -6.99 9.44 6.60
CA LEU A 194 -6.32 8.34 5.87
C LEU A 194 -6.62 6.94 6.43
N ILE A 195 -6.56 6.78 7.75
CA ILE A 195 -6.65 5.46 8.40
C ILE A 195 -8.02 4.79 8.18
N PRO A 196 -9.17 5.46 8.34
CA PRO A 196 -10.47 4.88 7.99
C PRO A 196 -10.61 4.44 6.53
N HIS A 197 -9.85 5.05 5.61
CA HIS A 197 -9.81 4.69 4.19
C HIS A 197 -8.76 3.62 3.87
N HIS A 198 -8.17 3.00 4.90
CA HIS A 198 -7.13 1.97 4.79
C HIS A 198 -5.86 2.44 4.06
N VAL A 199 -5.54 3.74 4.14
CA VAL A 199 -4.34 4.34 3.55
C VAL A 199 -3.33 4.65 4.65
N GLY A 200 -2.08 4.22 4.46
CA GLY A 200 -0.99 4.46 5.40
C GLY A 200 -1.17 3.77 6.75
N MET A 201 -1.73 2.56 6.75
CA MET A 201 -1.98 1.77 7.96
C MET A 201 -0.69 1.50 8.71
N ARG A 202 -0.76 1.57 10.04
CA ARG A 202 0.41 1.61 10.92
C ARG A 202 1.06 0.25 11.12
N HIS A 203 2.38 0.23 11.27
CA HIS A 203 3.16 -0.99 11.48
C HIS A 203 2.64 -1.82 12.66
N GLN A 204 2.26 -1.19 13.77
CA GLN A 204 1.72 -1.91 14.93
C GLN A 204 0.41 -2.65 14.59
N GLU A 205 -0.46 -2.05 13.79
CA GLU A 205 -1.67 -2.73 13.31
C GLU A 205 -1.32 -3.98 12.51
N HIS A 206 -0.38 -3.89 11.58
CA HIS A 206 0.04 -5.02 10.77
C HIS A 206 0.77 -6.11 11.58
N LYS A 207 1.59 -5.71 12.55
CA LYS A 207 2.25 -6.63 13.48
C LYS A 207 1.23 -7.47 14.25
N ILE A 208 0.17 -6.86 14.78
CA ILE A 208 -0.87 -7.58 15.52
C ILE A 208 -1.80 -8.34 14.57
N PHE A 209 -2.12 -7.79 13.40
CA PHE A 209 -2.84 -8.53 12.36
C PHE A 209 -2.12 -9.82 11.97
N TRP A 210 -0.81 -9.78 11.73
CA TRP A 210 -0.01 -10.97 11.45
C TRP A 210 -0.15 -12.04 12.54
N ARG A 211 -0.15 -11.66 13.83
CA ARG A 211 -0.35 -12.63 14.91
C ARG A 211 -1.69 -13.36 14.84
N THR A 212 -2.75 -12.71 14.36
CA THR A 212 -4.04 -13.39 14.16
C THR A 212 -3.99 -14.41 13.03
N GLN A 213 -3.11 -14.20 12.05
CA GLN A 213 -2.90 -15.15 10.96
C GLN A 213 -2.19 -16.42 11.44
N LEU A 214 -1.62 -16.44 12.66
CA LEU A 214 -1.08 -17.67 13.27
C LEU A 214 -2.19 -18.66 13.67
N GLY A 215 -3.46 -18.26 13.62
CA GLY A 215 -4.61 -19.16 13.79
C GLY A 215 -4.93 -20.01 12.55
N TYR A 216 -4.31 -19.73 11.40
CA TYR A 216 -4.36 -20.64 10.25
C TYR A 216 -3.64 -21.96 10.57
N PRO A 217 -3.96 -23.06 9.86
CA PRO A 217 -3.31 -24.33 10.14
C PRO A 217 -1.81 -24.22 9.88
N THR A 218 -1.01 -25.07 10.52
CA THR A 218 0.40 -25.22 10.13
C THR A 218 0.48 -25.66 8.67
N ARG A 219 1.62 -25.42 8.01
CA ARG A 219 1.79 -25.86 6.62
C ARG A 219 1.61 -27.37 6.45
N GLU A 220 2.07 -28.16 7.41
CA GLU A 220 1.87 -29.62 7.43
C GLU A 220 0.38 -30.00 7.52
N GLN A 221 -0.36 -29.35 8.42
CA GLN A 221 -1.82 -29.53 8.52
C GLN A 221 -2.52 -29.10 7.22
N GLY A 222 -2.15 -27.99 6.61
CA GLY A 222 -2.75 -27.54 5.36
C GLY A 222 -2.42 -28.44 4.16
N LEU A 223 -1.25 -29.09 4.14
CA LEU A 223 -0.94 -30.15 3.16
C LEU A 223 -1.87 -31.37 3.33
N SER A 224 -2.30 -31.67 4.57
CA SER A 224 -3.21 -32.79 4.85
C SER A 224 -4.66 -32.57 4.39
N LEU A 225 -5.04 -31.34 4.01
CA LEU A 225 -6.39 -31.03 3.48
C LEU A 225 -6.67 -31.69 2.10
N GLY A 226 -5.64 -32.30 1.49
CA GLY A 226 -5.76 -33.17 0.32
C GLY A 226 -5.97 -32.43 -1.01
N THR A 227 -5.72 -33.14 -2.11
CA THR A 227 -5.79 -32.60 -3.49
C THR A 227 -6.96 -33.15 -4.30
N THR A 228 -7.52 -34.29 -3.90
CA THR A 228 -8.44 -35.09 -4.74
C THR A 228 -9.85 -34.51 -4.86
N ARG A 229 -10.17 -33.43 -4.14
CA ARG A 229 -11.55 -32.90 -4.01
C ARG A 229 -11.69 -31.41 -4.35
N ILE A 230 -10.67 -30.81 -4.97
CA ILE A 230 -10.57 -29.37 -5.29
C ILE A 230 -11.09 -28.51 -4.12
N PRO A 231 -10.44 -28.54 -2.94
CA PRO A 231 -10.89 -27.78 -1.78
C PRO A 231 -10.97 -26.29 -2.14
N THR A 232 -12.06 -25.62 -1.75
CA THR A 232 -12.27 -24.19 -2.07
C THR A 232 -12.72 -23.42 -0.84
N ILE A 233 -12.21 -22.20 -0.68
CA ILE A 233 -12.63 -21.25 0.36
C ILE A 233 -12.62 -19.81 -0.17
N GLY A 234 -13.56 -18.99 0.31
CA GLY A 234 -13.50 -17.54 0.13
C GLY A 234 -12.86 -16.87 1.36
N LEU A 235 -11.82 -16.07 1.17
CA LEU A 235 -11.16 -15.32 2.25
C LEU A 235 -10.88 -13.87 1.80
N PRO A 236 -10.91 -12.88 2.71
CA PRO A 236 -10.60 -11.49 2.36
C PRO A 236 -9.11 -11.21 2.19
N CYS A 237 -8.25 -12.20 2.42
CA CYS A 237 -6.82 -12.07 2.21
C CYS A 237 -6.22 -13.43 1.88
N VAL A 238 -5.42 -13.48 0.82
CA VAL A 238 -4.84 -14.74 0.33
C VAL A 238 -3.44 -15.02 0.88
N GLY A 239 -2.76 -14.02 1.45
CA GLY A 239 -1.34 -14.08 1.83
C GLY A 239 -0.94 -15.34 2.61
N VAL A 240 -1.15 -15.32 3.92
CA VAL A 240 -0.80 -16.45 4.82
C VAL A 240 -1.58 -17.72 4.47
N PRO A 241 -2.90 -17.66 4.22
CA PRO A 241 -3.68 -18.86 3.90
C PRO A 241 -3.17 -19.63 2.69
N SER A 242 -2.75 -18.95 1.63
CA SER A 242 -2.22 -19.61 0.42
C SER A 242 -0.87 -20.30 0.69
N TRP A 243 -0.08 -19.76 1.62
CA TRP A 243 1.17 -20.38 2.04
C TRP A 243 0.92 -21.60 2.94
N THR A 244 0.00 -21.53 3.88
CA THR A 244 -0.26 -22.62 4.83
C THR A 244 -1.10 -23.74 4.22
N MET A 245 -1.99 -23.44 3.26
CA MET A 245 -2.91 -24.40 2.64
C MET A 245 -2.69 -24.48 1.12
N PRO A 246 -1.54 -25.03 0.65
CA PRO A 246 -1.14 -24.96 -0.76
C PRO A 246 -2.04 -25.76 -1.73
N HIS A 247 -2.91 -26.64 -1.23
CA HIS A 247 -3.86 -27.42 -2.04
C HIS A 247 -5.29 -26.88 -2.02
N VAL A 248 -5.53 -25.79 -1.27
CA VAL A 248 -6.84 -25.13 -1.21
C VAL A 248 -6.89 -23.99 -2.23
N ASN A 249 -7.95 -23.96 -3.04
CA ASN A 249 -8.25 -22.86 -3.94
C ASN A 249 -8.88 -21.73 -3.14
N ILE A 250 -8.17 -20.61 -3.03
CA ILE A 250 -8.60 -19.46 -2.22
C ILE A 250 -9.08 -18.36 -3.14
N ILE A 251 -10.38 -18.06 -3.06
CA ILE A 251 -11.01 -16.94 -3.75
C ILE A 251 -10.86 -15.70 -2.86
N ASP A 252 -10.08 -14.71 -3.30
CA ASP A 252 -9.93 -13.45 -2.56
C ASP A 252 -11.19 -12.61 -2.68
N THR A 253 -11.94 -12.46 -1.58
CA THR A 253 -13.21 -11.73 -1.58
C THR A 253 -13.06 -10.22 -1.77
N LEU A 254 -11.82 -9.70 -1.81
CA LEU A 254 -11.48 -8.31 -2.14
C LEU A 254 -10.88 -8.18 -3.56
N GLY A 255 -10.75 -9.29 -4.29
CA GLY A 255 -10.35 -9.30 -5.70
C GLY A 255 -8.85 -9.10 -5.94
N LEU A 256 -7.99 -9.26 -4.93
CA LEU A 256 -6.55 -9.10 -5.16
C LEU A 256 -5.97 -10.22 -6.05
N ASN A 257 -6.53 -11.42 -5.99
CA ASN A 257 -6.16 -12.53 -6.89
C ASN A 257 -7.27 -12.92 -7.90
N ASP A 258 -8.50 -12.43 -7.73
CA ASP A 258 -9.65 -12.88 -8.52
C ASP A 258 -10.04 -11.90 -9.62
N TYR A 259 -10.22 -12.39 -10.86
CA TYR A 259 -10.50 -11.55 -12.03
C TYR A 259 -11.87 -10.87 -11.95
N VAL A 260 -12.88 -11.63 -11.53
CA VAL A 260 -14.29 -11.21 -11.53
C VAL A 260 -14.51 -10.20 -10.41
N ILE A 261 -14.00 -10.50 -9.21
CA ILE A 261 -14.15 -9.63 -8.05
C ILE A 261 -13.40 -8.31 -8.26
N ALA A 262 -12.19 -8.34 -8.85
CA ALA A 262 -11.42 -7.12 -9.14
C ALA A 262 -12.13 -6.14 -10.10
N ARG A 263 -13.08 -6.63 -10.91
CA ARG A 263 -13.83 -5.87 -11.90
C ARG A 263 -15.29 -5.61 -11.51
N THR A 264 -15.75 -6.20 -10.40
CA THR A 264 -17.10 -5.95 -9.88
C THR A 264 -17.21 -4.49 -9.45
N PRO A 265 -18.22 -3.73 -9.90
CA PRO A 265 -18.38 -2.31 -9.55
C PRO A 265 -18.28 -2.04 -8.04
N LEU A 266 -17.71 -0.90 -7.67
CA LEU A 266 -17.58 -0.54 -6.27
C LEU A 266 -18.97 -0.27 -5.64
N PRO A 267 -19.21 -0.73 -4.41
CA PRO A 267 -20.32 -0.23 -3.61
C PRO A 267 -20.21 1.30 -3.45
N ARG A 268 -21.34 2.02 -3.57
CA ARG A 268 -21.35 3.48 -3.40
C ARG A 268 -20.92 3.87 -1.99
N GLY A 269 -20.04 4.88 -1.89
CA GLY A 269 -19.60 5.45 -0.61
C GLY A 269 -18.58 4.60 0.17
N LEU A 270 -18.06 3.52 -0.42
CA LEU A 270 -17.04 2.67 0.19
C LEU A 270 -15.69 2.89 -0.50
N ASP A 271 -14.94 3.91 -0.05
CA ASP A 271 -13.59 4.17 -0.54
C ASP A 271 -12.56 3.66 0.46
N MET A 272 -12.07 2.43 0.26
CA MET A 272 -11.05 1.79 1.08
C MET A 272 -9.97 1.21 0.18
N MET A 273 -8.75 1.68 0.37
CA MET A 273 -7.60 1.24 -0.41
C MET A 273 -7.44 -0.28 -0.38
N ALA A 274 -7.55 -0.91 -1.54
CA ALA A 274 -7.47 -2.37 -1.73
C ALA A 274 -8.59 -3.20 -1.08
N HIS A 275 -9.61 -2.59 -0.45
CA HIS A 275 -10.61 -3.30 0.35
C HIS A 275 -12.08 -2.95 -0.03
N SER A 276 -12.30 -2.18 -1.09
CA SER A 276 -13.64 -1.78 -1.53
C SER A 276 -14.38 -2.81 -2.38
N ARG A 277 -13.67 -3.70 -3.09
CA ARG A 277 -14.32 -4.70 -3.96
C ARG A 277 -15.03 -5.76 -3.11
N ARG A 278 -16.07 -6.34 -3.69
CA ARG A 278 -16.86 -7.43 -3.13
C ARG A 278 -17.18 -8.42 -4.24
N PRO A 279 -17.36 -9.71 -3.92
CA PRO A 279 -17.88 -10.66 -4.89
C PRO A 279 -19.27 -10.22 -5.38
N PRO A 280 -19.60 -10.50 -6.66
CA PRO A 280 -20.98 -10.36 -7.11
C PRO A 280 -21.87 -11.44 -6.47
N ALA A 281 -23.16 -11.15 -6.33
CA ALA A 281 -24.10 -12.06 -5.69
C ALA A 281 -24.08 -13.47 -6.33
N GLY A 282 -23.97 -14.51 -5.50
CA GLY A 282 -23.91 -15.91 -5.92
C GLY A 282 -22.58 -16.36 -6.54
N TYR A 283 -21.58 -15.47 -6.66
CA TYR A 283 -20.26 -15.82 -7.19
C TYR A 283 -19.57 -16.88 -6.35
N LEU A 284 -19.37 -16.61 -5.06
CA LEU A 284 -18.70 -17.53 -4.14
C LEU A 284 -19.47 -18.85 -4.02
N ASP A 285 -20.80 -18.77 -3.87
CA ASP A 285 -21.67 -19.95 -3.72
C ASP A 285 -21.59 -20.89 -4.92
N SER A 286 -21.39 -20.35 -6.13
CA SER A 286 -21.26 -21.15 -7.35
C SER A 286 -20.06 -22.11 -7.32
N TYR A 287 -19.01 -21.78 -6.56
CA TYR A 287 -17.84 -22.64 -6.33
C TYR A 287 -17.99 -23.56 -5.12
N GLN A 288 -19.15 -23.54 -4.44
CA GLN A 288 -19.48 -24.40 -3.30
C GLN A 288 -18.33 -24.51 -2.29
N PRO A 289 -17.91 -23.42 -1.62
CA PRO A 289 -16.82 -23.48 -0.65
C PRO A 289 -17.05 -24.60 0.37
N ASN A 290 -16.02 -25.40 0.62
CA ASN A 290 -16.14 -26.61 1.42
C ASN A 290 -14.99 -26.82 2.41
N VAL A 291 -14.04 -25.90 2.48
CA VAL A 291 -13.07 -25.86 3.58
C VAL A 291 -13.69 -25.08 4.73
N LEU A 292 -13.76 -25.70 5.89
CA LEU A 292 -14.42 -25.19 7.08
C LEU A 292 -13.45 -25.23 8.28
N TYR A 293 -13.75 -24.44 9.31
CA TYR A 293 -13.06 -24.43 10.59
C TYR A 293 -14.08 -24.60 11.71
N ASP A 294 -13.88 -25.59 12.59
CA ASP A 294 -14.80 -25.87 13.71
C ASP A 294 -14.39 -25.20 15.04
N GLY A 295 -13.38 -24.32 15.01
CA GLY A 295 -12.78 -23.74 16.23
C GLY A 295 -11.55 -24.49 16.73
N LYS A 296 -11.21 -25.65 16.16
CA LYS A 296 -10.01 -26.43 16.50
C LYS A 296 -9.22 -26.85 15.28
N VAL A 297 -9.89 -27.38 14.27
CA VAL A 297 -9.25 -27.95 13.08
C VAL A 297 -9.90 -27.44 11.80
N TRP A 298 -9.06 -27.32 10.77
CA TRP A 298 -9.50 -27.07 9.41
C TRP A 298 -9.81 -28.41 8.75
N PHE A 299 -10.94 -28.51 8.05
CA PHE A 299 -11.34 -29.75 7.38
C PHE A 299 -12.08 -29.46 6.07
N VAL A 300 -12.13 -30.46 5.20
CA VAL A 300 -12.79 -30.39 3.89
C VAL A 300 -14.09 -31.21 3.93
N ARG A 301 -15.23 -30.52 3.84
CA ARG A 301 -16.55 -31.16 3.73
C ARG A 301 -16.74 -31.75 2.33
N GLU A 302 -17.33 -32.93 2.26
CA GLU A 302 -17.69 -33.56 0.99
C GLU A 302 -18.82 -32.78 0.28
N ARG A 303 -18.72 -32.66 -1.05
CA ARG A 303 -19.73 -32.02 -1.89
C ARG A 303 -20.56 -33.08 -2.59
N THR A 304 -21.86 -32.84 -2.72
CA THR A 304 -22.76 -33.68 -3.51
C THR A 304 -23.64 -32.78 -4.38
N PRO A 305 -23.39 -32.70 -5.70
CA PRO A 305 -22.34 -33.39 -6.46
C PRO A 305 -20.92 -32.80 -6.24
N PRO A 306 -19.84 -33.54 -6.56
CA PRO A 306 -18.48 -33.03 -6.49
C PRO A 306 -18.23 -31.89 -7.50
N LEU A 307 -17.45 -30.88 -7.09
CA LEU A 307 -17.00 -29.82 -8.00
C LEU A 307 -15.89 -30.36 -8.90
N THR A 308 -16.08 -30.30 -10.22
CA THR A 308 -15.12 -30.79 -11.22
C THR A 308 -14.35 -29.64 -11.86
N ALA A 309 -13.16 -29.92 -12.41
CA ALA A 309 -12.39 -28.93 -13.15
C ALA A 309 -13.15 -28.37 -14.36
N ALA A 310 -13.92 -29.21 -15.07
CA ALA A 310 -14.77 -28.78 -16.17
C ALA A 310 -15.85 -27.79 -15.71
N ARG A 311 -16.48 -28.05 -14.56
CA ARG A 311 -17.47 -27.13 -13.98
C ARG A 311 -16.84 -25.80 -13.55
N ILE A 312 -15.63 -25.83 -12.97
CA ILE A 312 -14.88 -24.62 -12.63
C ILE A 312 -14.60 -23.78 -13.88
N ALA A 313 -14.10 -24.39 -14.96
CA ALA A 313 -13.80 -23.68 -16.19
C ALA A 313 -15.06 -23.05 -16.83
N GLU A 314 -16.19 -23.74 -16.76
CA GLU A 314 -17.49 -23.21 -17.20
C GLU A 314 -17.93 -22.01 -16.34
N LEU A 315 -17.84 -22.13 -15.01
CA LEU A 315 -18.16 -21.05 -14.08
C LEU A 315 -17.27 -19.82 -14.31
N GLU A 316 -15.96 -20.02 -14.41
CA GLU A 316 -15.01 -18.94 -14.69
C GLU A 316 -15.33 -18.24 -16.00
N ARG A 317 -15.61 -18.98 -17.07
CA ARG A 317 -16.00 -18.41 -18.37
C ARG A 317 -17.29 -17.59 -18.25
N SER A 318 -18.34 -18.18 -17.66
CA SER A 318 -19.64 -17.51 -17.49
C SER A 318 -19.54 -16.23 -16.65
N TRP A 319 -18.74 -16.24 -15.58
CA TRP A 319 -18.55 -15.05 -14.73
C TRP A 319 -17.67 -14.00 -15.40
N ARG A 320 -16.66 -14.39 -16.18
CA ARG A 320 -15.85 -13.47 -16.98
C ARG A 320 -16.68 -12.79 -18.06
N GLU A 321 -17.48 -13.53 -18.80
CA GLU A 321 -18.40 -12.97 -19.80
C GLU A 321 -19.35 -11.92 -19.17
N ARG A 322 -19.89 -12.20 -17.98
CA ARG A 322 -20.70 -11.22 -17.22
C ARG A 322 -19.91 -10.00 -16.75
N ALA A 323 -18.66 -10.19 -16.33
CA ALA A 323 -17.76 -9.10 -15.94
C ALA A 323 -17.46 -8.19 -17.13
N ASP A 324 -17.11 -8.77 -18.27
CA ASP A 324 -16.73 -8.06 -19.49
C ASP A 324 -17.94 -7.35 -20.12
N ALA A 325 -19.15 -7.90 -19.95
CA ALA A 325 -20.42 -7.25 -20.32
C ALA A 325 -20.87 -6.15 -19.34
N GLY A 326 -20.16 -5.93 -18.23
CA GLY A 326 -20.56 -4.96 -17.19
C GLY A 326 -21.83 -5.33 -16.43
N ALA A 327 -22.22 -6.60 -16.44
CA ALA A 327 -23.48 -7.09 -15.86
C ALA A 327 -23.38 -7.48 -14.37
N LEU A 328 -22.23 -7.23 -13.73
CA LEU A 328 -22.02 -7.57 -12.32
C LEU A 328 -22.62 -6.52 -11.41
N GLN A 329 -23.34 -6.97 -10.39
CA GLN A 329 -23.76 -6.16 -9.26
C GLN A 329 -23.03 -6.64 -8.01
N PRO A 330 -22.45 -5.73 -7.19
CA PRO A 330 -21.89 -6.14 -5.91
C PRO A 330 -23.01 -6.73 -5.05
N GLU A 331 -22.68 -7.73 -4.26
CA GLU A 331 -23.63 -8.24 -3.27
C GLU A 331 -24.02 -7.12 -2.30
N THR A 332 -25.32 -6.84 -2.19
CA THR A 332 -25.86 -5.79 -1.32
C THR A 332 -25.96 -6.24 0.14
N SER A 333 -25.46 -7.43 0.46
CA SER A 333 -25.47 -7.94 1.83
C SER A 333 -24.77 -6.93 2.73
N SER A 334 -25.42 -6.65 3.87
CA SER A 334 -24.85 -5.80 4.92
C SER A 334 -23.44 -6.30 5.21
N PRO A 335 -22.45 -5.39 5.42
CA PRO A 335 -21.09 -5.82 5.70
C PRO A 335 -21.12 -6.90 6.78
N PRO A 336 -20.43 -8.04 6.59
CA PRO A 336 -20.43 -9.10 7.57
C PRO A 336 -20.12 -8.49 8.93
N SER A 337 -20.98 -8.76 9.92
CA SER A 337 -20.77 -8.34 11.29
C SER A 337 -19.37 -8.76 11.69
N ARG A 338 -18.49 -7.78 11.91
CA ARG A 338 -17.06 -7.99 12.18
C ARG A 338 -16.85 -8.74 13.49
#